data_AF-A0A0Q8EEC1-F1
#
_entry.id   AF-A0A0Q8EEC1-F1
#
_cell.length_a   1.000
_cell.length_b   1.000
_cell.length_c   1.000
_cell.angle_alpha   90.00
_cell.angle_beta   90.00
_cell.angle_gamma   90.00
#
_symmetry.space_group_name_H-M   'P 1'
#
loop_
_entity.id
_entity.type
_entity.pdbx_description
1 polymer ?
#
loop_
_entity_poly.entity_id
_entity_poly.type
_entity_poly.pdbx_seq_one_letter_code
_entity_poly.pdbx_strand_id
1 'polypeptide(L)'
;MVRCGPELVAPEGVEAQTCVLTQGGGVWARAYYRNATGEELRPVLSLMGPGGRTVELHCAPATDDEPGSCETPRVPSLAVPRSATAVAEFVGAGPVDEAPLLLRAGSERAPDARD
;
A
#
# COMPACT_ATOMS: atom_id res chain seq x y z
N MET A 1 -12.61 -9.29 -6.13
CA MET A 1 -11.29 -9.97 -6.18
C MET A 1 -10.34 -9.24 -5.24
N VAL A 2 -9.35 -9.96 -4.72
CA VAL A 2 -8.26 -9.42 -3.90
C VAL A 2 -6.97 -9.98 -4.48
N ARG A 3 -5.96 -9.12 -4.65
CA ARG A 3 -4.60 -9.49 -5.06
C ARG A 3 -3.61 -8.88 -4.08
N CYS A 4 -3.08 -9.70 -3.19
CA CYS A 4 -2.16 -9.27 -2.14
C CYS A 4 -0.74 -9.69 -2.50
N GLY A 5 0.22 -8.81 -2.27
CA GLY A 5 1.62 -9.20 -2.34
C GLY A 5 2.05 -10.05 -1.14
N PRO A 6 3.33 -10.45 -1.10
CA PRO A 6 3.88 -11.10 0.08
C PRO A 6 3.79 -10.17 1.29
N GLU A 7 3.69 -10.78 2.46
CA GLU A 7 3.96 -10.08 3.71
C GLU A 7 5.47 -9.82 3.81
N LEU A 8 5.84 -8.57 4.08
CA LEU A 8 7.22 -8.15 4.23
C LEU A 8 7.45 -7.63 5.64
N VAL A 9 8.66 -7.88 6.14
CA VAL A 9 9.10 -7.44 7.47
C VAL A 9 10.40 -6.68 7.32
N ALA A 10 10.42 -5.44 7.79
CA ALA A 10 11.60 -4.60 7.84
C ALA A 10 12.47 -4.97 9.05
N PRO A 11 13.81 -4.86 8.96
CA PRO A 11 14.71 -5.06 10.09
C PRO A 11 14.36 -4.23 11.34
N GLU A 12 13.76 -3.05 11.12
CA GLU A 12 13.37 -2.11 12.15
C GLU A 12 12.08 -2.53 12.89
N GLY A 13 11.36 -3.53 12.39
CA GLY A 13 10.14 -4.06 13.02
C GLY A 13 8.82 -3.59 12.38
N VAL A 14 8.88 -3.00 11.19
CA VAL A 14 7.68 -2.68 10.40
C VAL A 14 7.27 -3.92 9.61
N GLU A 15 6.03 -4.37 9.79
CA GLU A 15 5.45 -5.46 9.00
C GLU A 15 4.38 -4.89 8.08
N ALA A 16 4.31 -5.33 6.82
CA ALA A 16 3.28 -4.88 5.91
C ALA A 16 2.92 -5.87 4.81
N GLN A 17 1.66 -5.82 4.40
CA GLN A 17 1.13 -6.47 3.21
C GLN A 17 0.22 -5.50 2.45
N THR A 18 0.42 -5.40 1.14
CA THR A 18 -0.39 -4.51 0.28
C THR A 18 -1.24 -5.31 -0.68
N CYS A 19 -2.51 -4.91 -0.82
CA CYS A 19 -3.50 -5.57 -1.64
C CYS A 19 -4.21 -4.60 -2.57
N VAL A 20 -4.53 -5.05 -3.79
CA VAL A 20 -5.51 -4.40 -4.66
C VAL A 20 -6.84 -5.13 -4.54
N LEU A 21 -7.91 -4.38 -4.28
CA LEU A 21 -9.26 -4.88 -4.16
C LEU A 21 -10.11 -4.38 -5.33
N THR A 22 -10.99 -5.24 -5.83
CA THR A 22 -11.98 -4.86 -6.84
C THR A 22 -13.33 -5.44 -6.46
N GLN A 23 -14.33 -4.58 -6.34
CA GLN A 23 -15.71 -4.93 -6.01
C GLN A 23 -16.67 -3.88 -6.57
N GLY A 24 -17.80 -4.31 -7.14
CA GLY A 24 -18.88 -3.41 -7.54
C GLY A 24 -18.47 -2.34 -8.57
N GLY A 25 -17.53 -2.67 -9.49
CA GLY A 25 -17.00 -1.72 -10.47
C GLY A 25 -16.05 -0.66 -9.90
N GLY A 26 -15.66 -0.77 -8.63
CA GLY A 26 -14.63 0.04 -8.00
C GLY A 26 -13.33 -0.74 -7.81
N VAL A 27 -12.20 -0.03 -7.89
CA VAL A 27 -10.87 -0.52 -7.51
C VAL A 27 -10.29 0.38 -6.43
N TRP A 28 -9.64 -0.22 -5.44
CA TRP A 28 -8.91 0.49 -4.39
C TRP A 28 -7.73 -0.35 -3.89
N ALA A 29 -6.75 0.30 -3.29
CA ALA A 29 -5.67 -0.35 -2.58
C ALA A 29 -5.99 -0.40 -1.08
N ARG A 30 -5.49 -1.44 -0.42
CA ARG A 30 -5.44 -1.54 1.04
C ARG A 30 -4.05 -2.01 1.45
N ALA A 31 -3.44 -1.32 2.41
CA ALA A 31 -2.26 -1.77 3.11
C ALA A 31 -2.65 -2.23 4.51
N TYR A 32 -2.19 -3.40 4.90
CA TYR A 32 -2.19 -3.89 6.27
C TYR A 32 -0.78 -3.73 6.81
N TYR A 33 -0.63 -3.23 8.03
CA TYR A 33 0.68 -3.01 8.62
C TYR A 33 0.68 -3.13 10.14
N ARG A 34 1.87 -3.33 10.70
CA ARG A 34 2.13 -3.34 12.14
C ARG A 34 3.42 -2.59 12.42
N ASN A 35 3.42 -1.77 13.47
CA ASN A 35 4.57 -0.95 13.83
C ASN A 35 5.19 -1.41 15.17
N ALA A 36 6.14 -2.34 15.09
CA ALA A 36 6.90 -2.77 16.28
C ALA A 36 8.12 -1.87 16.57
N THR A 37 8.32 -0.78 15.82
CA THR A 37 9.47 0.13 16.01
C THR A 37 9.35 0.96 17.29
N GLY A 38 8.12 1.23 17.75
CA GLY A 38 7.82 2.16 18.84
C GLY A 38 7.99 3.64 18.48
N GLU A 39 8.33 3.96 17.23
CA GLU A 39 8.45 5.34 16.72
C GLU A 39 7.29 5.70 15.78
N GLU A 40 7.20 6.97 15.40
CA GLU A 40 6.23 7.41 14.40
C GLU A 40 6.51 6.75 13.05
N LEU A 41 5.52 6.00 12.56
CA LEU A 41 5.50 5.44 11.22
C LEU A 41 4.48 6.18 10.38
N ARG A 42 4.88 6.65 9.20
CA ARG A 42 4.01 7.36 8.25
C ARG A 42 3.84 6.52 6.99
N PRO A 43 2.71 5.80 6.85
CA PRO A 43 2.43 5.03 5.65
C PRO A 43 1.90 5.94 4.52
N VAL A 44 2.36 5.69 3.31
CA VAL A 44 1.84 6.27 2.07
C VAL A 44 1.41 5.13 1.17
N LEU A 45 0.13 5.14 0.78
CA LEU A 45 -0.46 4.11 -0.06
C LEU A 45 -0.77 4.66 -1.44
N SER A 46 -0.14 4.06 -2.45
CA SER A 46 -0.28 4.47 -3.85
C SER A 46 -0.93 3.36 -4.67
N LEU A 47 -2.09 3.66 -5.24
CA LEU A 47 -2.78 2.84 -6.23
C LEU A 47 -2.45 3.37 -7.63
N MET A 48 -1.81 2.54 -8.43
CA MET A 48 -1.47 2.83 -9.82
C MET A 48 -2.40 2.07 -10.75
N GLY A 49 -2.99 2.79 -11.69
CA GLY A 49 -3.88 2.28 -12.71
C GLY A 49 -3.32 2.46 -14.12
N PRO A 50 -4.00 1.88 -15.12
CA PRO A 50 -3.61 2.00 -16.51
C PRO A 50 -3.64 3.47 -16.99
N GLY A 51 -2.72 3.81 -17.88
CA GLY A 51 -2.60 5.17 -18.44
C GLY A 51 -1.97 6.19 -17.50
N GLY A 52 -1.17 5.75 -16.52
CA GLY A 52 -0.45 6.64 -15.60
C GLY A 52 -1.32 7.26 -14.50
N ARG A 53 -2.56 6.78 -14.33
CA ARG A 53 -3.44 7.24 -13.25
C ARG A 53 -2.90 6.74 -11.91
N THR A 54 -2.67 7.65 -10.98
CA THR A 54 -2.20 7.32 -9.64
C THR A 54 -3.09 7.99 -8.61
N VAL A 55 -3.48 7.24 -7.59
CA VAL A 55 -4.18 7.74 -6.40
C VAL A 55 -3.27 7.46 -5.22
N GLU A 56 -2.84 8.52 -4.55
CA GLU A 56 -2.01 8.44 -3.36
C GLU A 56 -2.82 8.83 -2.13
N LEU A 57 -2.56 8.14 -1.03
CA LEU A 57 -3.13 8.46 0.27
C LEU A 57 -2.04 8.41 1.33
N HIS A 58 -1.85 9.54 2.00
CA HIS A 58 -1.07 9.59 3.24
C HIS A 58 -1.96 9.14 4.40
N CYS A 59 -1.54 8.08 5.07
CA CYS A 59 -2.27 7.50 6.18
C CYS A 59 -1.92 8.22 7.48
N ALA A 60 -2.78 8.11 8.49
CA ALA A 60 -2.45 8.63 9.81
C ALA A 60 -1.19 7.93 10.35
N PRO A 61 -0.29 8.66 11.04
CA PRO A 61 0.87 8.04 11.64
C PRO A 61 0.46 7.01 12.70
N ALA A 62 1.15 5.87 12.74
CA ALA A 62 0.97 4.86 13.77
C ALA A 62 2.19 4.84 14.69
N THR A 63 1.96 4.70 15.99
CA THR A 63 3.02 4.67 17.02
C THR A 63 2.95 3.45 17.91
N ASP A 64 1.88 2.66 17.78
CA ASP A 64 1.66 1.46 18.56
C ASP A 64 1.83 0.19 17.71
N ASP A 65 1.95 -0.93 18.42
CA ASP A 65 2.25 -2.23 17.84
C ASP A 65 0.98 -3.04 17.49
N GLU A 66 -0.18 -2.36 17.42
CA GLU A 66 -1.43 -2.98 16.98
C GLU A 66 -1.52 -3.03 15.44
N PRO A 67 -2.24 -4.01 14.89
CA PRO A 67 -2.49 -4.08 13.46
C PRO A 67 -3.28 -2.87 12.94
N GLY A 68 -2.67 -2.11 12.05
CA GLY A 68 -3.27 -1.00 11.33
C GLY A 68 -3.68 -1.36 9.90
N SER A 69 -4.58 -0.56 9.33
CA SER A 69 -4.85 -0.62 7.89
C SER A 69 -5.07 0.75 7.30
N CYS A 70 -4.72 0.89 6.03
CA CYS A 70 -4.94 2.11 5.25
C CYS A 70 -5.54 1.77 3.89
N GLU A 71 -6.50 2.58 3.42
CA GLU A 71 -7.26 2.32 2.20
C GLU A 71 -7.40 3.57 1.35
N THR A 72 -7.01 3.48 0.08
CA THR A 72 -7.29 4.56 -0.87
C THR A 72 -8.80 4.71 -1.11
N PRO A 73 -9.29 5.91 -1.46
CA PRO A 73 -10.65 6.07 -1.97
C PRO A 73 -10.92 5.12 -3.14
N ARG A 74 -12.16 4.63 -3.22
CA ARG A 74 -12.58 3.76 -4.32
C ARG A 74 -12.67 4.58 -5.60
N VAL A 75 -11.94 4.18 -6.63
CA VAL A 75 -12.05 4.79 -7.95
C VAL A 75 -12.85 3.90 -8.91
N PRO A 76 -13.67 4.49 -9.80
CA PRO A 76 -14.37 3.73 -10.83
C PRO A 76 -13.39 2.97 -11.73
N SER A 77 -13.60 1.67 -11.90
CA SER A 77 -12.79 0.85 -12.80
C SER A 77 -13.30 0.99 -14.25
N LEU A 78 -12.83 2.02 -14.96
CA LEU A 78 -13.16 2.22 -16.39
C LEU A 78 -12.30 1.37 -17.34
N ALA A 79 -11.24 0.73 -16.83
CA ALA A 79 -10.29 -0.09 -17.60
C ALA A 79 -9.92 -1.35 -16.81
N VAL A 80 -9.40 -2.37 -17.52
CA VAL A 80 -9.11 -3.73 -17.04
C VAL A 80 -8.51 -3.70 -15.62
N PRO A 81 -9.29 -4.04 -14.57
CA PRO A 81 -8.87 -3.95 -13.17
C PRO A 81 -7.59 -4.75 -12.86
N ARG A 82 -7.27 -5.73 -13.71
CA ARG A 82 -6.05 -6.55 -13.60
C ARG A 82 -4.75 -5.75 -13.78
N SER A 83 -4.80 -4.64 -14.50
CA SER A 83 -3.62 -3.77 -14.70
C SER A 83 -3.30 -2.88 -13.50
N ALA A 84 -4.22 -2.75 -12.54
CA ALA A 84 -3.97 -1.97 -11.34
C ALA A 84 -2.94 -2.68 -10.44
N THR A 85 -2.03 -1.90 -9.88
CA THR A 85 -1.05 -2.30 -8.88
C THR A 85 -1.08 -1.32 -7.72
N ALA A 86 -0.64 -1.75 -6.55
CA ALA A 86 -0.51 -0.88 -5.40
C ALA A 86 0.85 -1.05 -4.74
N VAL A 87 1.35 0.03 -4.14
CA VAL A 87 2.56 0.06 -3.33
C VAL A 87 2.27 0.85 -2.08
N ALA A 88 2.63 0.30 -0.92
CA ALA A 88 2.69 1.01 0.33
C ALA A 88 4.15 1.30 0.68
N GLU A 89 4.43 2.55 1.03
CA GLU A 89 5.73 3.02 1.49
C GLU A 89 5.61 3.46 2.94
N PHE A 90 6.51 2.97 3.78
CA PHE A 90 6.49 3.25 5.20
C PHE A 90 7.75 4.04 5.53
N VAL A 91 7.58 5.32 5.82
CA VAL A 91 8.67 6.21 6.22
C VAL A 91 8.68 6.37 7.74
N GLY A 92 9.88 6.32 8.31
CA GLY A 92 10.10 6.43 9.76
C GLY A 92 9.93 7.85 10.27
N ALA A 93 10.31 8.07 11.52
CA ALA A 93 10.24 9.38 12.18
C ALA A 93 11.23 10.40 11.57
N GLY A 94 10.98 11.70 11.80
CA GLY A 94 11.83 12.81 11.36
C GLY A 94 11.15 13.76 10.36
N PRO A 95 11.84 14.80 9.87
CA PRO A 95 11.33 15.68 8.81
C PRO A 95 10.99 14.87 7.56
N VAL A 96 9.92 15.21 6.84
CA VAL A 96 9.44 14.42 5.68
C VAL A 96 10.52 14.24 4.60
N ASP A 97 11.35 15.26 4.38
CA ASP A 97 12.44 15.23 3.39
C ASP A 97 13.67 14.43 3.84
N GLU A 98 13.75 14.08 5.13
CA GLU A 98 14.91 13.40 5.75
C GLU A 98 14.54 12.02 6.31
N ALA A 99 13.26 11.72 6.42
CA ALA A 99 12.75 10.50 7.02
C ALA A 99 13.15 9.27 6.17
N PRO A 100 13.74 8.24 6.80
CA PRO A 100 14.17 7.05 6.08
C PRO A 100 12.96 6.24 5.60
N LEU A 101 13.04 5.71 4.37
CA LEU A 101 12.14 4.67 3.90
C LEU A 101 12.52 3.35 4.59
N LEU A 102 11.66 2.87 5.47
CA LEU A 102 11.88 1.64 6.24
C LEU A 102 11.42 0.41 5.46
N LEU A 103 10.26 0.51 4.81
CA LEU A 103 9.66 -0.60 4.08
C LEU A 103 8.91 -0.13 2.85
N ARG A 104 9.02 -0.90 1.77
CA ARG A 104 8.17 -0.76 0.58
C ARG A 104 7.52 -2.09 0.25
N ALA A 105 6.20 -2.17 0.39
CA ALA A 105 5.40 -3.37 0.14
C ALA A 105 4.53 -3.20 -1.10
N GLY A 106 4.71 -4.06 -2.10
CA GLY A 106 3.92 -4.05 -3.33
C GLY A 106 2.80 -5.09 -3.31
N SER A 107 1.71 -4.83 -4.02
CA SER A 107 0.69 -5.84 -4.32
C SER A 107 1.19 -6.84 -5.36
N GLU A 108 0.61 -8.04 -5.38
CA GLU A 108 0.81 -8.96 -6.49
C GLU A 108 0.32 -8.32 -7.81
N ARG A 109 1.18 -8.35 -8.83
CA ARG A 109 0.78 -7.99 -10.20
C ARG A 109 -0.19 -9.07 -10.69
N ALA A 110 -1.21 -8.68 -11.44
CA ALA A 110 -1.97 -9.71 -12.14
C ALA A 110 -1.00 -10.52 -13.01
N PRO A 111 -1.17 -11.85 -13.13
CA PRO A 111 -0.40 -12.61 -14.09
C PRO A 111 -0.53 -11.92 -15.45
N ASP A 112 0.61 -11.66 -16.09
CA ASP A 112 0.67 -11.13 -17.44
C ASP A 112 -0.22 -12.03 -18.30
N ALA A 113 -1.29 -11.48 -18.86
CA ALA A 113 -2.02 -12.18 -19.90
C ALA A 113 -1.06 -12.22 -21.09
N ARG A 114 -0.27 -13.30 -21.16
CA ARG A 114 0.61 -13.56 -22.30
C ARG A 114 -0.25 -13.46 -23.56
N ASP A 115 0.19 -12.56 -24.43
CA ASP A 115 -0.30 -12.34 -25.79
C ASP A 115 -0.36 -13.68 -26.57
#